data_AF-T1BKQ9-F1
#
_entry.id   AF-T1BKQ9-F1
#
_cell.length_a   1.000
_cell.length_b   1.000
_cell.length_c   1.000
_cell.angle_alpha   90.00
_cell.angle_beta   90.00
_cell.angle_gamma   90.00
#
_symmetry.space_group_name_H-M   'P 1'
#
loop_
_entity.id
_entity.type
_entity.pdbx_description
1 polymer ?
#
loop_
_entity_poly.entity_id
_entity_poly.type
_entity_poly.pdbx_seq_one_letter_code
_entity_poly.pdbx_strand_id
1 'polypeptide(L)'
;MRVRSRDVHLYSLPWPVEALEDLGDKLVEMRVTLSYFVEPNPSERGWTRRYRYESHGLRFAVRKPLESDATFRVRIADYARAEDEGVLVDSKDDGWVVGPQVRHHGSLHADIWRGTAAELASRGAIAVYPTLGWWREQPRHERYEKAVRYALLVSIETDEQQVDLYAPVEAAIAARVAVEV
;
A
#
# COMPACT_ATOMS: atom_id res chain seq x y z
N MET A 1 25.16 -3.22 -14.18
CA MET A 1 24.43 -4.32 -13.53
C MET A 1 23.11 -3.75 -13.00
N ARG A 2 21.95 -4.19 -13.50
CA ARG A 2 20.63 -3.64 -13.13
C ARG A 2 20.12 -4.43 -11.91
N VAL A 3 20.20 -3.84 -10.72
CA VAL A 3 19.74 -4.47 -9.47
C VAL A 3 18.21 -4.56 -9.46
N ARG A 4 17.67 -5.75 -9.14
CA ARG A 4 16.24 -6.05 -9.05
C ARG A 4 15.84 -6.15 -7.57
N SER A 5 15.20 -5.12 -7.03
CA SER A 5 14.42 -5.22 -5.79
C SER A 5 12.98 -5.55 -6.20
N ARG A 6 12.52 -6.79 -6.00
CA ARG A 6 11.29 -7.30 -6.65
C ARG A 6 10.22 -7.84 -5.72
N ASP A 7 10.40 -7.73 -4.41
CA ASP A 7 9.44 -8.33 -3.49
C ASP A 7 8.28 -7.39 -3.25
N VAL A 8 7.25 -7.53 -4.09
CA VAL A 8 5.92 -6.97 -3.85
C VAL A 8 5.25 -7.84 -2.79
N HIS A 9 4.90 -7.24 -1.66
CA HIS A 9 4.16 -7.92 -0.61
C HIS A 9 2.67 -7.70 -0.83
N LEU A 10 1.95 -8.78 -1.13
CA LEU A 10 0.49 -8.76 -1.29
C LEU A 10 -0.16 -9.24 0.01
N TYR A 11 -0.94 -8.38 0.64
CA TYR A 11 -1.71 -8.67 1.84
C TYR A 11 -3.17 -8.89 1.50
N SER A 12 -3.65 -10.12 1.69
CA SER A 12 -5.07 -10.44 1.76
C SER A 12 -5.54 -10.20 3.19
N LEU A 13 -5.92 -8.96 3.50
CA LEU A 13 -6.39 -8.61 4.84
C LEU A 13 -7.69 -9.37 5.18
N PRO A 14 -7.96 -9.64 6.46
CA PRO A 14 -9.22 -10.25 6.89
C PRO A 14 -10.36 -9.23 6.78
N TRP A 15 -10.75 -8.89 5.55
CA TRP A 15 -11.85 -7.96 5.30
C TRP A 15 -13.17 -8.53 5.83
N PRO A 16 -13.99 -7.74 6.53
CA PRO A 16 -15.31 -8.16 6.95
C PRO A 16 -16.28 -8.05 5.76
N VAL A 17 -16.09 -8.91 4.75
CA VAL A 17 -16.82 -8.84 3.47
C VAL A 17 -18.33 -8.90 3.69
N GLU A 18 -18.82 -9.88 4.44
CA GLU A 18 -20.26 -10.04 4.70
C GLU A 18 -20.85 -8.80 5.40
N ALA A 19 -20.20 -8.29 6.44
CA ALA A 19 -20.67 -7.09 7.15
C ALA A 19 -20.62 -5.81 6.29
N LEU A 20 -19.67 -5.71 5.36
CA LEU A 20 -19.61 -4.62 4.39
C LEU A 20 -20.67 -4.76 3.28
N GLU A 21 -20.96 -5.99 2.84
CA GLU A 21 -22.04 -6.27 1.89
C GLU A 21 -23.42 -5.95 2.48
N ASP A 22 -23.64 -6.24 3.77
CA ASP A 22 -24.86 -5.90 4.51
C ASP A 22 -25.10 -4.38 4.58
N LEU A 23 -24.02 -3.58 4.62
CA LEU A 23 -24.10 -2.12 4.58
C LEU A 23 -24.48 -1.60 3.18
N GLY A 24 -24.24 -2.37 2.12
CA GLY A 24 -24.63 -2.05 0.75
C GLY A 24 -24.07 -0.71 0.25
N ASP A 25 -24.97 0.21 -0.09
CA ASP A 25 -24.65 1.52 -0.68
C ASP A 25 -24.26 2.59 0.35
N LYS A 26 -24.19 2.24 1.64
CA LYS A 26 -23.78 3.19 2.68
C LYS A 26 -22.32 3.61 2.46
N LEU A 27 -22.05 4.87 2.72
CA LEU A 27 -20.70 5.42 2.62
C LEU A 27 -19.85 4.95 3.80
N VAL A 28 -18.61 4.55 3.48
CA VAL A 28 -17.60 4.13 4.44
C VAL A 28 -16.27 4.79 4.11
N GLU A 29 -15.43 4.93 5.11
CA GLU A 29 -14.06 5.40 4.95
C GLU A 29 -13.08 4.27 5.26
N MET A 30 -12.08 4.11 4.40
CA MET A 30 -10.94 3.25 4.65
C MET A 30 -9.68 4.11 4.68
N ARG A 31 -8.99 4.14 5.82
CA ARG A 31 -7.69 4.79 5.95
C ARG A 31 -6.58 3.75 5.91
N VAL A 32 -5.65 3.94 4.99
CA VAL A 32 -4.43 3.12 4.88
C VAL A 32 -3.24 3.97 5.30
N THR A 33 -2.45 3.48 6.24
CA THR A 33 -1.23 4.13 6.72
C THR A 33 -0.07 3.15 6.63
N LEU A 34 0.93 3.48 5.81
CA LEU A 34 2.19 2.77 5.70
C LEU A 34 3.29 3.62 6.35
N SER A 35 3.96 3.07 7.35
CA SER A 35 5.08 3.73 8.04
C SER A 35 6.33 2.87 7.97
N TYR A 36 7.45 3.48 7.64
CA TYR A 36 8.75 2.81 7.64
C TYR A 36 9.88 3.79 7.95
N PHE A 37 10.98 3.27 8.47
CA PHE A 37 12.15 4.09 8.75
C PHE A 37 12.97 4.34 7.49
N VAL A 38 13.21 5.60 7.15
CA VAL A 38 14.05 5.98 6.01
C VAL A 38 15.51 5.97 6.47
N GLU A 39 16.31 5.00 6.03
CA GLU A 39 17.75 4.97 6.32
C GLU A 39 18.48 6.16 5.68
N PRO A 40 19.37 6.90 6.38
CA PRO A 40 20.09 8.10 5.91
C PRO A 40 21.20 7.81 4.89
N ASN A 41 21.51 8.78 4.01
CA ASN A 41 22.37 8.55 2.84
C ASN A 41 23.80 8.39 3.29
N PRO A 42 24.48 7.27 2.99
CA PRO A 42 25.90 7.16 3.31
C PRO A 42 26.81 8.03 2.42
N SER A 43 26.26 8.78 1.45
CA SER A 43 27.04 9.55 0.46
C SER A 43 26.91 11.07 0.60
N GLU A 44 28.02 11.80 0.52
CA GLU A 44 28.07 13.28 0.55
C GLU A 44 27.76 13.97 -0.80
N ARG A 45 27.73 13.23 -1.93
CA ARG A 45 27.68 13.85 -3.28
C ARG A 45 26.25 14.13 -3.75
N GLY A 46 25.93 15.42 -3.87
CA GLY A 46 24.64 15.97 -4.25
C GLY A 46 24.16 15.69 -5.67
N TRP A 47 22.88 15.32 -5.73
CA TRP A 47 21.83 15.56 -6.72
C TRP A 47 22.20 15.94 -8.17
N THR A 48 22.26 14.94 -9.04
CA THR A 48 22.13 15.15 -10.50
C THR A 48 20.68 15.03 -11.00
N ARG A 49 19.73 14.61 -10.14
CA ARG A 49 18.28 14.70 -10.39
C ARG A 49 17.61 15.17 -9.09
N ARG A 50 17.31 16.47 -9.02
CA ARG A 50 16.77 17.22 -7.86
C ARG A 50 15.95 16.36 -6.88
N TYR A 51 16.54 16.05 -5.71
CA TYR A 51 15.91 15.47 -4.51
C TYR A 51 15.47 13.99 -4.52
N ARG A 52 16.38 13.04 -4.76
CA ARG A 52 16.16 11.66 -4.32
C ARG A 52 16.83 11.38 -2.98
N TYR A 53 16.01 11.14 -1.97
CA TYR A 53 16.38 10.31 -0.84
C TYR A 53 15.17 9.62 -0.21
N GLU A 54 14.72 8.57 -0.86
CA GLU A 54 13.88 7.55 -0.25
C GLU A 54 14.70 6.27 -0.24
N SER A 55 14.81 5.63 0.93
CA SER A 55 15.71 4.49 1.11
C SER A 55 15.35 3.31 0.23
N HIS A 56 14.19 2.77 0.56
CA HIS A 56 13.53 1.66 -0.11
C HIS A 56 12.39 2.14 -1.01
N GLY A 57 11.91 3.38 -0.81
CA GLY A 57 10.79 3.96 -1.55
C GLY A 57 9.51 3.14 -1.42
N LEU A 58 9.15 2.67 -0.22
CA LEU A 58 7.94 1.85 -0.11
C LEU A 58 6.70 2.67 -0.44
N ARG A 59 5.82 2.07 -1.24
CA ARG A 59 4.51 2.56 -1.64
C ARG A 59 3.47 1.50 -1.33
N PHE A 60 2.21 1.94 -1.26
CA PHE A 60 1.08 1.02 -1.18
C PHE A 60 0.10 1.27 -2.32
N ALA A 61 -0.60 0.22 -2.72
CA ALA A 61 -1.75 0.28 -3.61
C ALA A 61 -2.82 -0.66 -3.08
N VAL A 62 -4.08 -0.29 -3.27
CA VAL A 62 -5.23 -1.15 -2.97
C VAL A 62 -5.77 -1.69 -4.29
N ARG A 63 -6.25 -2.94 -4.29
CA ARG A 63 -6.92 -3.56 -5.43
C ARG A 63 -8.18 -2.77 -5.76
N LYS A 64 -8.48 -2.58 -7.05
CA LYS A 64 -9.73 -1.95 -7.48
C LYS A 64 -10.91 -2.92 -7.39
N PRO A 65 -12.15 -2.42 -7.35
CA PRO A 65 -13.33 -3.26 -7.54
C PRO A 65 -13.23 -4.06 -8.84
N LEU A 66 -13.61 -5.33 -8.79
CA LEU A 66 -13.62 -6.26 -9.94
C LEU A 66 -12.25 -6.52 -10.60
N GLU A 67 -11.15 -6.05 -10.01
CA GLU A 67 -9.80 -6.30 -10.51
C GLU A 67 -9.31 -7.68 -10.05
N SER A 68 -8.81 -8.49 -10.99
CA SER A 68 -8.17 -9.77 -10.65
C SER A 68 -6.80 -9.55 -10.01
N ASP A 69 -6.35 -10.49 -9.17
CA ASP A 69 -5.02 -10.41 -8.55
C ASP A 69 -3.88 -10.37 -9.58
N ALA A 70 -4.05 -11.03 -10.72
CA ALA A 70 -3.08 -11.00 -11.81
C ALA A 70 -3.00 -9.59 -12.44
N THR A 71 -4.14 -8.98 -12.74
CA THR A 71 -4.23 -7.61 -13.25
C THR A 71 -3.66 -6.62 -12.24
N PHE A 72 -3.96 -6.81 -10.95
CA PHE A 72 -3.46 -5.97 -9.87
C PHE A 72 -1.93 -5.99 -9.79
N ARG A 73 -1.32 -7.18 -9.87
CA ARG A 73 0.16 -7.32 -9.91
C ARG A 73 0.80 -6.61 -11.10
N VAL A 74 0.18 -6.70 -12.28
CA VAL A 74 0.66 -5.98 -13.48
C VAL A 74 0.58 -4.47 -13.25
N ARG A 75 -0.55 -3.97 -12.73
CA ARG A 75 -0.73 -2.54 -12.41
C ARG A 75 0.30 -2.03 -11.41
N ILE A 76 0.61 -2.80 -10.36
CA ILE A 76 1.66 -2.44 -9.39
C ILE A 76 3.03 -2.32 -10.07
N ALA A 77 3.36 -3.27 -10.95
CA ALA A 77 4.62 -3.23 -11.69
C ALA A 77 4.72 -2.01 -12.60
N ASP A 78 3.61 -1.61 -13.23
CA ASP A 78 3.56 -0.41 -14.06
C ASP A 78 3.65 0.88 -13.21
N TYR A 79 2.99 0.92 -12.04
CA TYR A 79 3.12 2.04 -11.10
C TYR A 79 4.55 2.20 -10.61
N ALA A 80 5.22 1.10 -10.25
CA ALA A 80 6.62 1.13 -9.85
C ALA A 80 7.52 1.65 -10.98
N ARG A 81 7.26 1.27 -12.24
CA ARG A 81 8.02 1.75 -13.40
C ARG A 81 7.78 3.24 -13.67
N ALA A 82 6.54 3.69 -13.60
CA ALA A 82 6.20 5.09 -13.88
C ALA A 82 6.80 6.03 -12.82
N GLU A 83 6.72 5.66 -11.54
CA GLU A 83 7.41 6.38 -10.45
C GLU A 83 8.92 6.40 -10.66
N ASP A 84 9.51 5.27 -11.07
CA ASP A 84 10.94 5.18 -11.38
C ASP A 84 11.37 6.19 -12.47
N GLU A 85 10.49 6.39 -13.47
CA GLU A 85 10.68 7.31 -14.60
C GLU A 85 10.28 8.76 -14.28
N GLY A 86 9.69 9.02 -13.10
CA GLY A 86 9.17 10.34 -12.71
C GLY A 86 7.90 10.74 -13.48
N VAL A 87 7.17 9.77 -14.00
CA VAL A 87 5.92 9.97 -14.74
C VAL A 87 4.76 9.94 -13.76
N LEU A 88 3.96 11.01 -13.76
CA LEU A 88 2.74 11.06 -12.96
C LEU A 88 1.75 10.03 -13.51
N VAL A 89 1.42 9.02 -12.71
CA VAL A 89 0.32 8.11 -13.02
C VAL A 89 -0.96 8.71 -12.48
N ASP A 90 -1.88 9.03 -13.40
CA ASP A 90 -3.26 9.31 -13.03
C ASP A 90 -3.93 7.97 -12.67
N SER A 91 -4.00 7.67 -11.37
CA SER A 91 -4.85 6.59 -10.92
C SER A 91 -6.28 7.09 -10.93
N LYS A 92 -7.03 6.75 -11.98
CA LYS A 92 -8.51 6.81 -12.02
C LYS A 92 -9.13 5.83 -11.02
N ASP A 93 -8.71 5.90 -9.76
CA ASP A 93 -9.35 5.21 -8.66
C ASP A 93 -10.06 6.29 -7.87
N ASP A 94 -11.31 6.51 -8.25
CA ASP A 94 -12.15 7.55 -7.67
C ASP A 94 -12.42 7.18 -6.20
N GLY A 95 -12.26 8.15 -5.30
CA GLY A 95 -12.52 7.99 -3.86
C GLY A 95 -11.34 8.26 -2.93
N TRP A 96 -10.10 8.34 -3.43
CA TRP A 96 -8.96 8.76 -2.59
C TRP A 96 -9.01 10.28 -2.32
N VAL A 97 -8.87 10.66 -1.05
CA VAL A 97 -8.96 12.06 -0.61
C VAL A 97 -7.65 12.82 -0.85
N VAL A 98 -6.50 12.20 -0.57
CA VAL A 98 -5.18 12.82 -0.78
C VAL A 98 -4.63 12.45 -2.16
N GLY A 99 -4.79 11.19 -2.53
CA GLY A 99 -4.36 10.66 -3.81
C GLY A 99 -2.85 10.33 -3.89
N PRO A 100 -2.46 9.57 -4.91
CA PRO A 100 -1.11 8.98 -5.00
C PRO A 100 0.01 10.01 -5.12
N GLN A 101 -0.26 11.22 -5.63
CA GLN A 101 0.78 12.21 -5.87
C GLN A 101 1.27 12.92 -4.61
N VAL A 102 0.39 13.06 -3.61
CA VAL A 102 0.67 13.87 -2.40
C VAL A 102 0.73 13.01 -1.14
N ARG A 103 0.19 11.78 -1.16
CA ARG A 103 0.19 10.90 0.03
C ARG A 103 1.58 10.34 0.40
N HIS A 104 2.60 10.57 -0.43
CA HIS A 104 3.89 9.88 -0.36
C HIS A 104 5.06 10.72 0.18
N HIS A 105 4.82 11.64 1.10
CA HIS A 105 5.88 12.50 1.64
C HIS A 105 6.51 11.94 2.93
N GLY A 106 7.81 11.63 2.86
CA GLY A 106 8.62 11.25 4.03
C GLY A 106 8.50 9.78 4.42
N SER A 107 8.48 9.51 5.73
CA SER A 107 8.45 8.16 6.31
C SER A 107 7.04 7.63 6.61
N LEU A 108 6.01 8.46 6.43
CA LEU A 108 4.62 8.11 6.71
C LEU A 108 3.78 8.41 5.47
N HIS A 109 3.19 7.35 4.93
CA HIS A 109 2.38 7.37 3.71
C HIS A 109 0.95 7.07 4.14
N ALA A 110 0.05 8.04 4.08
CA ALA A 110 -1.32 7.88 4.56
C ALA A 110 -2.32 8.48 3.58
N ASP A 111 -3.42 7.76 3.36
CA ASP A 111 -4.51 8.23 2.51
C ASP A 111 -5.84 7.63 2.98
N ILE A 112 -6.91 8.34 2.67
CA ILE A 112 -8.27 7.97 3.02
C ILE A 112 -9.02 7.72 1.73
N TRP A 113 -9.57 6.52 1.60
CA TRP A 113 -10.48 6.16 0.53
C TRP A 113 -11.92 6.27 1.03
N ARG A 114 -12.79 6.85 0.21
CA ARG A 114 -14.23 7.00 0.44
C ARG A 114 -14.99 6.37 -0.70
N GLY A 115 -16.00 5.59 -0.37
CA GLY A 115 -16.91 4.99 -1.34
C GLY A 115 -17.98 4.17 -0.64
N THR A 116 -18.69 3.33 -1.39
CA THR A 116 -19.73 2.48 -0.78
C THR A 116 -19.12 1.28 -0.06
N ALA A 117 -19.85 0.73 0.91
CA ALA A 117 -19.42 -0.46 1.61
C ALA A 117 -19.28 -1.67 0.66
N ALA A 118 -20.19 -1.81 -0.31
CA ALA A 118 -20.09 -2.82 -1.37
C ALA A 118 -18.81 -2.66 -2.22
N GLU A 119 -18.43 -1.43 -2.57
CA GLU A 119 -17.16 -1.17 -3.26
C GLU A 119 -15.97 -1.57 -2.39
N LEU A 120 -15.98 -1.22 -1.09
CA LEU A 120 -14.92 -1.60 -0.17
C LEU A 120 -14.79 -3.11 0.00
N ALA A 121 -15.91 -3.83 0.12
CA ALA A 121 -15.95 -5.30 0.22
C ALA A 121 -15.22 -5.98 -0.95
N SER A 122 -15.34 -5.40 -2.15
CA SER A 122 -14.67 -5.92 -3.35
C SER A 122 -13.16 -5.63 -3.42
N ARG A 123 -12.65 -4.70 -2.60
CA ARG A 123 -11.23 -4.27 -2.54
C ARG A 123 -10.41 -5.17 -1.58
N GLY A 124 -10.38 -6.46 -1.87
CA GLY A 124 -9.87 -7.49 -0.96
C GLY A 124 -8.35 -7.58 -0.73
N ALA A 125 -7.52 -6.75 -1.36
CA ALA A 125 -6.06 -6.87 -1.23
C ALA A 125 -5.34 -5.52 -1.24
N ILE A 126 -4.27 -5.44 -0.45
CA ILE A 126 -3.34 -4.31 -0.42
C ILE A 126 -1.96 -4.81 -0.81
N ALA A 127 -1.28 -4.10 -1.69
CA ALA A 127 0.09 -4.38 -2.04
C ALA A 127 1.02 -3.31 -1.48
N VAL A 128 2.14 -3.74 -0.91
CA VAL A 128 3.28 -2.87 -0.56
C VAL A 128 4.42 -3.21 -1.50
N TYR A 129 5.00 -2.20 -2.14
CA TYR A 129 6.05 -2.38 -3.14
C TYR A 129 7.11 -1.28 -3.06
N PRO A 130 8.38 -1.61 -3.33
CA PRO A 130 9.45 -0.62 -3.40
C PRO A 130 9.46 0.11 -4.74
N THR A 131 9.78 1.40 -4.72
CA THR A 131 10.14 2.21 -5.90
C THR A 131 11.64 2.55 -5.89
N LEU A 132 12.09 3.38 -6.83
CA LEU A 132 13.48 3.83 -6.91
C LEU A 132 13.93 4.58 -5.65
N GLY A 133 14.88 3.98 -4.94
CA GLY A 133 15.59 4.55 -3.80
C GLY A 133 17.10 4.29 -3.84
N TRP A 134 17.87 4.89 -2.91
CA TRP A 134 19.35 4.78 -2.94
C TRP A 134 19.84 3.34 -2.76
N TRP A 135 19.05 2.45 -2.14
CA TRP A 135 19.35 1.01 -2.06
C TRP A 135 19.52 0.37 -3.44
N ARG A 136 18.78 0.85 -4.44
CA ARG A 136 18.83 0.35 -5.82
C ARG A 136 19.79 1.15 -6.70
N GLU A 137 20.01 2.43 -6.40
CA GLU A 137 20.93 3.32 -7.15
C GLU A 137 22.40 3.16 -6.76
N GLN A 138 22.71 2.65 -5.55
CA GLN A 138 24.10 2.43 -5.09
C GLN A 138 24.39 0.95 -4.79
N PRO A 139 24.56 0.09 -5.81
CA PRO A 139 24.86 -1.34 -5.64
C PRO A 139 26.09 -1.61 -4.77
N ARG A 140 27.05 -0.67 -4.72
CA ARG A 140 28.27 -0.76 -3.90
C ARG A 140 28.04 -0.99 -2.40
N HIS A 141 26.85 -0.66 -1.90
CA HIS A 141 26.49 -0.83 -0.49
C HIS A 141 25.74 -2.13 -0.22
N GLU A 142 25.44 -2.93 -1.27
CA GLU A 142 24.80 -4.26 -1.17
C GLU A 142 23.50 -4.26 -0.35
N ARG A 143 22.84 -3.11 -0.26
CA ARG A 143 21.65 -2.93 0.57
C ARG A 143 20.40 -3.53 -0.06
N TYR A 144 20.39 -3.75 -1.36
CA TYR A 144 19.24 -4.23 -2.11
C TYR A 144 18.75 -5.64 -1.73
N GLU A 145 19.55 -6.44 -1.00
CA GLU A 145 19.16 -7.76 -0.50
C GLU A 145 18.69 -7.74 0.97
N LYS A 146 18.71 -6.57 1.63
CA LYS A 146 18.33 -6.49 3.03
C LYS A 146 16.81 -6.47 3.20
N ALA A 147 16.34 -7.10 4.26
CA ALA A 147 14.95 -6.99 4.70
C ALA A 147 14.71 -5.61 5.33
N VAL A 148 13.53 -5.04 5.07
CA VAL A 148 13.07 -3.76 5.62
C VAL A 148 11.88 -4.01 6.51
N ARG A 149 11.85 -3.38 7.69
CA ARG A 149 10.67 -3.37 8.56
C ARG A 149 9.79 -2.19 8.22
N TYR A 150 8.51 -2.45 8.07
CA TYR A 150 7.46 -1.44 7.94
C TYR A 150 6.24 -1.86 8.75
N ALA A 151 5.39 -0.89 9.05
CA ALA A 151 4.08 -1.10 9.63
C ALA A 151 3.02 -0.69 8.60
N LEU A 152 2.04 -1.57 8.39
CA LEU A 152 0.85 -1.29 7.61
C LEU A 152 -0.34 -1.30 8.56
N LEU A 153 -1.02 -0.16 8.67
CA LEU A 153 -2.24 0.00 9.44
C LEU A 153 -3.39 0.29 8.49
N VAL A 154 -4.50 -0.40 8.68
CA VAL A 154 -5.74 -0.18 7.95
C VAL A 154 -6.86 -0.02 8.95
N SER A 155 -7.62 1.06 8.84
CA SER A 155 -8.83 1.29 9.63
C SER A 155 -10.01 1.50 8.69
N ILE A 156 -11.15 0.91 9.04
CA ILE A 156 -12.42 1.07 8.36
C ILE A 156 -13.36 1.80 9.33
N GLU A 157 -14.02 2.84 8.85
CA GLU A 157 -14.96 3.64 9.62
C GLU A 157 -16.29 3.75 8.86
N THR A 158 -17.39 3.73 9.60
CA THR A 158 -18.73 3.91 9.08
C THR A 158 -19.56 4.70 10.10
N ASP A 159 -20.45 5.56 9.61
CA ASP A 159 -21.40 6.29 10.45
C ASP A 159 -22.52 5.37 10.99
N GLU A 160 -22.64 4.14 10.46
CA GLU A 160 -23.65 3.18 10.87
C GLU A 160 -23.28 2.49 12.17
N GLN A 161 -24.07 2.70 13.22
CA GLN A 161 -23.81 2.16 14.55
C GLN A 161 -24.36 0.74 14.75
N GLN A 162 -25.23 0.26 13.85
CA GLN A 162 -25.88 -1.05 14.01
C GLN A 162 -25.12 -2.23 13.37
N VAL A 163 -23.98 -1.99 12.72
CA VAL A 163 -23.18 -3.05 12.07
C VAL A 163 -21.86 -3.23 12.80
N ASP A 164 -21.58 -4.47 13.20
CA ASP A 164 -20.32 -4.85 13.84
C ASP A 164 -19.28 -5.24 12.77
N LEU A 165 -18.36 -4.33 12.49
CA LEU A 165 -17.22 -4.56 11.61
C LEU A 165 -16.03 -5.23 12.33
N TYR A 166 -16.02 -5.22 13.67
CA TYR A 166 -14.87 -5.63 14.47
C TYR A 166 -14.86 -7.14 14.74
N ALA A 167 -15.96 -7.70 15.24
CA ALA A 167 -16.08 -9.13 15.54
C ALA A 167 -15.68 -10.05 14.35
N PRO A 168 -16.13 -9.82 13.09
CA PRO A 168 -15.70 -10.65 11.97
C PRO A 168 -14.20 -10.57 11.68
N VAL A 169 -13.59 -9.40 11.87
CA VAL A 169 -12.15 -9.19 11.70
C VAL A 169 -11.38 -9.92 12.79
N GLU A 170 -11.80 -9.81 14.05
CA GLU A 170 -11.18 -10.48 15.19
C GLU A 170 -11.23 -12.00 15.03
N ALA A 171 -12.40 -12.55 14.66
CA ALA A 171 -12.56 -13.99 14.41
C ALA A 171 -11.64 -14.48 13.28
N ALA A 172 -11.52 -13.72 12.19
CA ALA A 172 -10.64 -14.06 11.07
C ALA A 172 -9.15 -13.98 11.44
N ILE A 173 -8.76 -13.03 12.29
CA ILE A 173 -7.39 -12.93 12.82
C ILE A 173 -7.10 -14.15 13.72
N ALA A 174 -7.98 -14.46 14.66
CA ALA A 174 -7.81 -15.60 15.57
C ALA A 174 -7.69 -16.93 14.80
N ALA A 175 -8.51 -17.12 13.76
CA ALA A 175 -8.45 -18.29 12.90
C ALA A 175 -7.12 -18.42 12.16
N ARG A 176 -6.51 -17.30 11.71
CA ARG A 176 -5.20 -17.31 11.04
C ARG A 176 -4.06 -17.64 11.99
N VAL A 177 -4.08 -17.10 13.20
CA VAL A 177 -3.05 -17.37 14.22
C VAL A 177 -3.10 -18.83 14.68
N ALA A 178 -4.30 -19.43 14.78
CA ALA A 178 -4.45 -20.83 15.15
C ALA A 178 -3.90 -21.83 14.11
N VAL A 179 -3.67 -21.39 12.86
CA VAL A 179 -3.20 -22.24 11.75
C VAL A 179 -1.66 -22.18 11.59
N GLU A 180 -0.98 -21.21 12.20
CA GLU A 180 0.50 -21.23 12.32
C GLU A 180 0.95 -22.13 13.49
N VAL A 181 0.82 -23.46 13.32
CA VAL A 181 1.46 -24.49 14.16
C VAL A 181 2.12 -25.55 13.29
#